data_AF-C3ZC96-F1
#
_entry.id   AF-C3ZC96-F1
#
_cell.length_a   1.000
_cell.length_b   1.000
_cell.length_c   1.000
_cell.angle_alpha   90.00
_cell.angle_beta   90.00
_cell.angle_gamma   90.00
#
_symmetry.space_group_name_H-M   'P 1'
#
loop_
_entity.id
_entity.type
_entity.pdbx_description
1 polymer ?
#
loop_
_entity_poly.entity_id
_entity_poly.type
_entity_poly.pdbx_seq_one_letter_code
_entity_poly.pdbx_strand_id
1 'polypeptide(L)'
;DECATGNGGCAHFCAHTQTGHKCTCRRGFILMADGHGCECNDECATENGGCAHFCAHTQTGHRCTCRRGFILMADGHDCEGNDECATENGGCAHFCAHTQTGHRCTCRRGFILMADGHGCEENCGCGHICVHNQSSYWCTCRQGFILMPDGHSCEDDECATNNGGCAQNCTNVPGGYSCFCRHGFVLNADGHGCEGTLIVD
;
A
#
# COMPACT_ATOMS: atom_id res chain seq x y z
N ASP A 1 -50.25 17.53 35.32
CA ASP A 1 -49.21 16.71 34.67
C ASP A 1 -49.39 16.75 33.16
N GLU A 2 -48.74 17.72 32.56
CA GLU A 2 -48.72 18.02 31.13
C GLU A 2 -48.01 16.91 30.35
N CYS A 3 -47.11 16.15 31.00
CA CYS A 3 -46.41 15.03 30.37
C CYS A 3 -47.34 13.83 30.10
N ALA A 4 -48.46 13.72 30.82
CA ALA A 4 -49.43 12.63 30.66
C ALA A 4 -50.19 12.69 29.32
N THR A 5 -50.22 13.85 28.66
CA THR A 5 -50.92 14.04 27.38
C THR A 5 -49.91 14.39 26.29
N GLY A 6 -49.76 13.51 25.30
CA GLY A 6 -48.86 13.76 24.16
C GLY A 6 -47.41 14.06 24.54
N ASN A 7 -46.92 13.50 25.66
CA ASN A 7 -45.57 13.75 26.20
C ASN A 7 -45.28 15.25 26.45
N GLY A 8 -46.30 16.07 26.74
CA GLY A 8 -46.14 17.53 26.85
C GLY A 8 -45.67 18.21 25.55
N GLY A 9 -45.80 17.55 24.39
CA GLY A 9 -45.23 18.02 23.13
C GLY A 9 -43.72 17.85 23.01
N CYS A 10 -43.07 17.16 23.95
CA CYS A 10 -41.62 16.92 23.91
C CYS A 10 -41.26 15.81 22.90
N ALA A 11 -40.23 16.04 22.09
CA ALA A 11 -39.74 15.04 21.13
C ALA A 11 -39.15 13.79 21.81
N HIS A 12 -38.49 13.95 22.96
CA HIS A 12 -37.84 12.84 23.69
C HIS A 12 -38.41 12.65 25.10
N PHE A 13 -37.99 13.45 26.07
CA PHE A 13 -38.36 13.26 27.47
C PHE A 13 -39.09 14.50 28.00
N CYS A 14 -40.13 14.27 28.78
CA CYS A 14 -40.89 15.30 29.49
C CYS A 14 -40.75 15.09 30.99
N ALA A 15 -40.44 16.16 31.73
CA ALA A 15 -40.38 16.14 33.19
C ALA A 15 -41.33 17.21 33.76
N HIS A 16 -42.21 16.80 34.68
CA HIS A 16 -43.07 17.73 35.41
C HIS A 16 -42.26 18.58 36.39
N THR A 17 -42.57 19.87 36.47
CA THR A 17 -41.89 20.87 37.31
C THR A 17 -42.93 21.67 38.12
N GLN A 18 -42.49 22.48 39.08
CA GLN A 18 -43.41 23.30 39.88
C GLN A 18 -44.10 24.42 39.06
N THR A 19 -43.54 24.77 37.90
CA THR A 19 -44.02 25.86 37.03
C THR A 19 -44.54 25.35 35.68
N GLY A 20 -44.85 24.05 35.55
CA GLY A 20 -45.28 23.41 34.29
C GLY A 20 -44.48 22.14 34.00
N HIS A 21 -43.92 22.02 32.80
CA HIS A 21 -43.08 20.88 32.41
C HIS A 21 -41.83 21.35 31.64
N LYS A 22 -40.82 20.48 31.55
CA LYS A 22 -39.59 20.74 30.81
C LYS A 22 -39.27 19.56 29.89
N CYS A 23 -38.96 19.86 28.63
CA CYS A 23 -38.45 18.86 27.70
C CYS A 23 -36.93 18.70 27.84
N THR A 24 -36.45 17.46 27.74
CA THR A 24 -35.03 17.14 27.65
C THR A 24 -34.76 16.12 26.54
N CYS A 25 -33.56 16.17 25.98
CA CYS A 25 -33.17 15.33 24.86
C CYS A 25 -32.37 14.10 25.32
N ARG A 26 -32.41 13.04 24.52
CA ARG A 26 -31.51 11.88 24.65
C ARG A 26 -30.06 12.32 24.46
N ARG A 27 -29.12 11.51 24.98
CA ARG A 27 -27.68 11.74 24.76
C ARG A 27 -27.38 11.82 23.26
N GLY A 28 -26.59 12.80 22.82
CA GLY A 28 -26.29 13.07 21.41
C GLY A 28 -27.30 13.97 20.70
N PHE A 29 -28.22 14.62 21.42
CA PHE A 29 -29.18 15.55 20.86
C PHE A 29 -29.24 16.85 21.67
N ILE A 30 -29.43 17.96 20.97
CA ILE A 30 -29.57 19.30 21.54
C ILE A 30 -31.04 19.71 21.48
N LEU A 31 -31.54 20.35 22.55
CA LEU A 31 -32.90 20.89 22.58
C LEU A 31 -32.98 22.09 21.64
N MET A 32 -33.93 22.06 20.72
CA MET A 32 -34.15 23.13 19.75
C MET A 32 -34.68 24.39 20.47
N ALA A 33 -34.57 25.54 19.79
CA ALA A 33 -34.97 26.83 20.35
C ALA A 33 -36.48 26.93 20.68
N ASP A 34 -37.31 26.06 20.11
CA ASP A 34 -38.73 25.94 20.42
C ASP A 34 -38.99 25.33 21.81
N GLY A 35 -37.96 24.76 22.46
CA GLY A 35 -38.06 24.11 23.75
C GLY A 35 -38.72 22.72 23.74
N HIS A 36 -39.05 22.17 22.55
CA HIS A 36 -39.80 20.92 22.39
C HIS A 36 -39.11 19.92 21.45
N GLY A 37 -38.49 20.40 20.36
CA GLY A 37 -37.76 19.59 19.40
C GLY A 37 -36.36 19.20 19.88
N CYS A 38 -35.83 18.09 19.36
CA CYS A 38 -34.46 17.65 19.60
C CYS A 38 -33.77 17.41 18.25
N GLU A 39 -32.63 18.05 18.02
CA GLU A 39 -31.79 17.81 16.83
C GLU A 39 -30.52 17.04 17.20
N CYS A 40 -30.02 16.21 16.27
CA CYS A 40 -28.78 15.47 16.52
C CYS A 40 -27.62 16.47 16.66
N ASN A 41 -26.83 16.29 17.71
CA ASN A 41 -25.62 17.06 17.92
C ASN A 41 -24.51 16.49 17.06
N ASP A 42 -24.06 17.20 16.02
CA ASP A 42 -22.87 16.76 15.28
C ASP A 42 -21.60 17.08 16.06
N GLU A 43 -21.20 16.17 16.95
CA GLU A 43 -19.95 16.31 17.71
C GLU A 43 -18.71 16.38 16.80
N CYS A 44 -18.77 15.82 15.58
CA CYS A 44 -17.64 15.84 14.66
C CYS A 44 -17.36 17.25 14.10
N ALA A 45 -18.36 18.14 14.11
CA ALA A 45 -18.21 19.51 13.63
C ALA A 45 -17.31 20.37 14.53
N THR A 46 -17.07 19.94 15.77
CA THR A 46 -16.23 20.65 16.75
C THR A 46 -15.02 19.80 17.09
N GLU A 47 -13.80 20.30 16.83
CA GLU A 47 -12.54 19.60 17.14
C GLU A 47 -12.50 18.12 16.69
N ASN A 48 -13.18 17.78 15.58
CA ASN A 48 -13.31 16.40 15.09
C ASN A 48 -13.88 15.42 16.12
N GLY A 49 -14.76 15.88 17.02
CA GLY A 49 -15.27 15.07 18.14
C GLY A 49 -14.19 14.60 19.11
N GLY A 50 -13.01 15.23 19.12
CA GLY A 50 -11.85 14.77 19.88
C GLY A 50 -11.20 13.51 19.30
N CYS A 51 -11.56 13.07 18.08
CA CYS A 51 -10.95 11.91 17.45
C CYS A 51 -9.56 12.23 16.88
N ALA A 52 -8.58 11.37 17.15
CA ALA A 52 -7.22 11.53 16.59
C ALA A 52 -7.19 11.43 15.05
N HIS A 53 -8.06 10.62 14.46
CA HIS A 53 -8.12 10.40 13.01
C HIS A 53 -9.47 10.76 12.39
N PHE A 54 -10.44 9.84 12.40
CA PHE A 54 -11.72 10.04 11.72
C PHE A 54 -12.85 10.04 12.73
N CYS A 55 -13.77 10.99 12.59
CA CYS A 55 -15.01 11.05 13.34
C CYS A 55 -16.20 10.71 12.44
N ALA A 56 -17.12 9.89 12.94
CA ALA A 56 -18.38 9.60 12.28
C ALA A 56 -19.54 9.89 13.24
N HIS A 57 -20.39 10.84 12.86
CA HIS A 57 -21.62 11.15 13.57
C HIS A 57 -22.61 9.97 13.48
N THR A 58 -23.29 9.69 14.59
CA THR A 58 -24.23 8.57 14.77
C THR A 58 -25.50 9.05 15.46
N GLN A 59 -26.56 8.23 15.48
CA GLN A 59 -27.81 8.58 16.18
C GLN A 59 -27.68 8.60 17.71
N THR A 60 -26.55 8.18 18.28
CA THR A 60 -26.32 8.10 19.74
C THR A 60 -25.11 8.94 20.20
N GLY A 61 -24.62 9.84 19.34
CA GLY A 61 -23.41 10.65 19.51
C GLY A 61 -22.50 10.49 18.30
N HIS A 62 -21.20 10.25 18.51
CA HIS A 62 -20.23 9.97 17.43
C HIS A 62 -19.37 8.76 17.78
N ARG A 63 -18.61 8.27 16.80
CA ARG A 63 -17.53 7.29 17.03
C ARG A 63 -16.26 7.73 16.32
N CYS A 64 -15.12 7.45 16.93
CA CYS A 64 -13.82 7.60 16.30
C CYS A 64 -13.40 6.32 15.58
N THR A 65 -12.71 6.44 14.46
CA THR A 65 -12.05 5.34 13.76
C THR A 65 -10.64 5.74 13.35
N CYS A 66 -9.75 4.75 13.30
CA CYS A 66 -8.35 4.97 12.96
C CYS A 66 -8.07 4.74 11.47
N ARG A 67 -7.00 5.38 10.98
CA ARG A 67 -6.40 5.07 9.68
C ARG A 67 -5.92 3.63 9.65
N ARG A 68 -5.81 3.05 8.45
CA ARG A 68 -5.20 1.73 8.25
C ARG A 68 -3.80 1.70 8.88
N GLY A 69 -3.49 0.64 9.62
CA GLY A 69 -2.22 0.49 10.36
C GLY A 69 -2.23 1.09 11.77
N PHE A 70 -3.40 1.46 12.30
CA PHE A 70 -3.57 1.98 13.66
C PHE A 70 -4.74 1.31 14.36
N ILE A 71 -4.63 1.13 15.68
CA ILE A 71 -5.68 0.57 16.53
C ILE A 71 -6.26 1.70 17.40
N LEU A 72 -7.59 1.69 17.55
CA LEU A 72 -8.28 2.63 18.44
C LEU A 72 -8.00 2.25 19.89
N MET A 73 -7.51 3.22 20.66
CA MET A 73 -7.16 3.04 22.06
C MET A 73 -8.41 2.89 22.93
N ALA A 74 -8.20 2.43 24.17
CA ALA A 74 -9.29 2.16 25.12
C ALA A 74 -10.10 3.40 25.51
N ASP A 75 -9.55 4.60 25.32
CA ASP A 75 -10.26 5.87 25.50
C ASP A 75 -11.32 6.14 24.42
N GLY A 76 -11.28 5.40 23.30
CA GLY A 76 -12.19 5.55 22.18
C GLY A 76 -11.89 6.76 21.28
N HIS A 77 -10.77 7.45 21.46
CA HIS A 77 -10.40 8.68 20.75
C HIS A 77 -9.03 8.61 20.09
N ASP A 78 -8.03 8.10 20.82
CA ASP A 78 -6.64 8.06 20.35
C ASP A 78 -6.37 6.83 19.47
N CYS A 79 -5.40 6.97 18.58
CA CYS A 79 -4.99 5.92 17.66
C CYS A 79 -3.49 5.64 17.85
N GLU A 80 -3.15 4.40 18.21
CA GLU A 80 -1.76 3.95 18.31
C GLU A 80 -1.37 3.17 17.06
N GLY A 81 -0.12 3.33 16.63
CA GLY A 81 0.44 2.59 15.50
C GLY A 81 0.37 1.10 15.79
N ASN A 82 -0.31 0.36 14.94
CA ASN A 82 -0.30 -1.09 15.00
C ASN A 82 1.04 -1.55 14.45
N ASP A 83 1.82 -2.28 15.25
CA ASP A 83 2.92 -3.06 14.70
C ASP A 83 2.40 -4.45 14.35
N GLU A 84 1.95 -4.62 13.11
CA GLU A 84 1.49 -5.92 12.62
C GLU A 84 2.58 -6.99 12.76
N CYS A 85 3.87 -6.61 12.70
CA CYS A 85 4.97 -7.55 12.81
C CYS A 85 5.14 -8.12 14.22
N ALA A 86 4.68 -7.40 15.25
CA ALA A 86 4.74 -7.85 16.65
C ALA A 86 3.80 -9.04 16.93
N THR A 87 2.77 -9.22 16.10
CA THR A 87 1.79 -10.31 16.24
C THR A 87 1.92 -11.30 15.10
N GLU A 88 2.23 -12.56 15.40
CA GLU A 88 2.37 -13.64 14.39
C GLU A 88 3.23 -13.24 13.16
N ASN A 89 4.25 -12.40 13.36
CA ASN A 89 5.11 -11.88 12.29
C ASN A 89 4.33 -11.19 11.16
N GLY A 90 3.19 -10.56 11.45
CA GLY A 90 2.30 -9.94 10.46
C GLY A 90 1.73 -10.93 9.44
N GLY A 91 1.72 -12.23 9.76
CA GLY A 91 1.36 -13.30 8.84
C GLY A 91 2.41 -13.55 7.74
N CYS A 92 3.61 -12.98 7.85
CA CYS A 92 4.68 -13.18 6.88
C CYS A 92 5.35 -14.55 7.08
N ALA A 93 5.55 -15.29 5.98
CA ALA A 93 6.24 -16.58 6.03
C ALA A 93 7.71 -16.47 6.47
N HIS A 94 8.39 -15.38 6.11
CA HIS A 94 9.80 -15.16 6.44
C HIS A 94 10.03 -13.89 7.25
N PHE A 95 10.12 -12.73 6.60
CA PHE A 95 10.46 -11.47 7.27
C PHE A 95 9.31 -10.49 7.16
N CYS A 96 9.00 -9.83 8.27
CA CYS A 96 8.06 -8.72 8.34
C CYS A 96 8.83 -7.41 8.56
N ALA A 97 8.43 -6.36 7.86
CA ALA A 97 8.93 -5.01 8.09
C ALA A 97 7.75 -4.05 8.29
N HIS A 98 7.76 -3.38 9.43
CA HIS A 98 6.81 -2.30 9.72
C HIS A 98 7.02 -1.11 8.78
N THR A 99 5.94 -0.47 8.38
CA THR A 99 5.91 0.69 7.48
C THR A 99 4.90 1.72 7.97
N GLN A 100 4.98 2.96 7.46
CA GLN A 100 4.01 4.00 7.81
C GLN A 100 2.57 3.70 7.38
N THR A 101 2.36 2.71 6.50
CA THR A 101 1.06 2.34 5.92
C THR A 101 0.57 0.95 6.34
N GLY A 102 1.19 0.34 7.36
CA GLY A 102 1.00 -1.05 7.81
C GLY A 102 2.33 -1.80 7.78
N HIS A 103 2.37 -3.01 7.22
CA HIS A 103 3.61 -3.79 7.08
C HIS A 103 3.81 -4.34 5.67
N ARG A 104 5.01 -4.85 5.39
CA ARG A 104 5.29 -5.66 4.19
C ARG A 104 6.04 -6.93 4.55
N CYS A 105 5.79 -8.00 3.81
CA CYS A 105 6.56 -9.23 3.91
C CYS A 105 7.70 -9.24 2.89
N THR A 106 8.85 -9.83 3.27
CA THR A 106 9.96 -10.12 2.35
C THR A 106 10.47 -11.53 2.58
N CYS A 107 11.06 -12.11 1.53
CA CYS A 107 11.55 -13.48 1.56
C CYS A 107 13.07 -13.56 1.73
N ARG A 108 13.54 -14.68 2.28
CA ARG A 108 14.95 -15.05 2.29
C ARG A 108 15.49 -15.15 0.86
N ARG A 109 16.81 -15.01 0.70
CA ARG A 109 17.47 -15.21 -0.59
C ARG A 109 17.11 -16.59 -1.16
N GLY A 110 16.77 -16.64 -2.45
CA GLY A 110 16.34 -17.87 -3.12
C GLY A 110 14.84 -18.17 -3.01
N PHE A 111 14.04 -17.25 -2.47
CA PHE A 111 12.58 -17.35 -2.40
C PHE A 111 11.93 -16.09 -3.00
N ILE A 112 10.75 -16.25 -3.58
CA ILE A 112 9.94 -15.14 -4.11
C ILE A 112 8.68 -14.99 -3.25
N LEU A 113 8.27 -13.74 -3.02
CA LEU A 113 7.01 -13.43 -2.35
C LEU A 113 5.84 -13.83 -3.25
N MET A 114 4.94 -14.63 -2.70
CA MET A 114 3.75 -15.10 -3.39
C MET A 114 2.75 -13.94 -3.63
N ALA A 115 1.78 -14.18 -4.51
CA ALA A 115 0.80 -13.16 -4.90
C ALA A 115 -0.12 -12.70 -3.76
N ASP A 116 -0.25 -13.51 -2.69
CA ASP A 116 -0.97 -13.14 -1.47
C ASP A 116 -0.22 -12.06 -0.66
N GLY A 117 1.06 -11.80 -0.97
CA GLY A 117 1.89 -10.84 -0.25
C GLY A 117 2.42 -11.35 1.09
N HIS A 118 2.21 -12.62 1.43
CA HIS A 118 2.53 -13.21 2.74
C HIS A 118 3.37 -14.49 2.64
N GLY A 119 3.06 -15.36 1.67
CA GLY A 119 3.77 -16.61 1.43
C GLY A 119 5.13 -16.39 0.74
N CYS A 120 6.05 -17.33 0.94
CA CYS A 120 7.31 -17.38 0.21
C CYS A 120 7.45 -18.76 -0.44
N GLU A 121 7.75 -18.77 -1.73
CA GLU A 121 8.00 -20.00 -2.50
C GLU A 121 9.46 -20.05 -2.95
N GLU A 122 10.04 -21.25 -2.99
CA GLU A 122 11.42 -21.43 -3.46
C GLU A 122 11.53 -20.99 -4.93
N ASN A 123 12.55 -20.19 -5.23
CA ASN A 123 12.91 -19.81 -6.59
C ASN A 123 13.90 -20.80 -7.20
N CYS A 124 14.08 -21.99 -6.63
CA CYS A 124 14.98 -23.03 -7.14
C CYS A 124 16.43 -22.56 -7.41
N GLY A 125 16.87 -21.50 -6.72
CA GLY A 125 18.17 -20.87 -6.97
C GLY A 125 18.26 -20.01 -8.25
N CYS A 126 17.16 -19.80 -8.99
CA CYS A 126 17.10 -18.95 -10.17
C CYS A 126 17.30 -17.47 -9.82
N GLY A 127 17.94 -16.72 -10.72
CA GLY A 127 18.07 -15.27 -10.64
C GLY A 127 16.72 -14.56 -10.86
N HIS A 128 15.90 -15.08 -11.78
CA HIS A 128 14.59 -14.52 -12.11
C HIS A 128 13.43 -15.46 -11.83
N ILE A 129 13.09 -16.34 -12.79
CA ILE A 129 11.86 -17.13 -12.73
C ILE A 129 12.25 -18.61 -12.64
N CYS A 130 11.77 -19.30 -11.61
CA CYS A 130 11.76 -20.76 -11.61
C CYS A 130 10.50 -21.30 -12.29
N VAL A 131 10.66 -22.24 -13.21
CA VAL A 131 9.56 -22.96 -13.87
C VAL A 131 9.61 -24.42 -13.45
N HIS A 132 8.50 -24.92 -12.89
CA HIS A 132 8.36 -26.32 -12.49
C HIS A 132 7.68 -27.15 -13.59
N ASN A 133 8.13 -28.40 -13.80
CA ASN A 133 7.31 -29.47 -14.36
C ASN A 133 7.11 -30.60 -13.34
N GLN A 134 6.27 -31.59 -13.67
CA GLN A 134 5.91 -32.73 -12.81
C GLN A 134 7.10 -33.52 -12.20
N SER A 135 8.32 -33.34 -12.70
CA SER A 135 9.52 -34.09 -12.32
C SER A 135 10.80 -33.26 -12.19
N SER A 136 10.77 -31.96 -12.50
CA SER A 136 11.99 -31.13 -12.57
C SER A 136 11.66 -29.64 -12.54
N TYR A 137 12.70 -28.79 -12.51
CA TYR A 137 12.58 -27.34 -12.64
C TYR A 137 13.68 -26.80 -13.56
N TRP A 138 13.47 -25.62 -14.13
CA TRP A 138 14.49 -24.86 -14.86
C TRP A 138 14.27 -23.37 -14.68
N CYS A 139 15.34 -22.59 -14.84
CA CYS A 139 15.27 -21.14 -14.73
C CYS A 139 14.96 -20.50 -16.09
N THR A 140 14.17 -19.44 -16.07
CA THR A 140 13.98 -18.55 -17.21
C THR A 140 14.18 -17.10 -16.79
N CYS A 141 14.53 -16.25 -17.76
CA CYS A 141 14.76 -14.84 -17.52
C CYS A 141 13.56 -14.01 -17.98
N ARG A 142 13.33 -12.89 -17.29
CA ARG A 142 12.35 -11.88 -17.70
C ARG A 142 12.75 -11.29 -19.05
N GLN A 143 11.80 -10.65 -19.73
CA GLN A 143 12.07 -9.97 -20.99
C GLN A 143 13.21 -8.96 -20.84
N GLY A 144 14.14 -8.96 -21.81
CA GLY A 144 15.32 -8.09 -21.77
C GLY A 144 16.48 -8.65 -20.95
N PHE A 145 16.49 -9.95 -20.64
CA PHE A 145 17.57 -10.64 -19.94
C PHE A 145 17.87 -12.00 -20.58
N ILE A 146 19.12 -12.45 -20.46
CA ILE A 146 19.60 -13.73 -21.00
C ILE A 146 19.98 -14.66 -19.85
N LEU A 147 19.63 -15.95 -20.00
CA LEU A 147 20.02 -16.99 -19.05
C LEU A 147 21.50 -17.34 -19.23
N MET A 148 22.27 -17.22 -18.16
CA MET A 148 23.70 -17.48 -18.14
C MET A 148 24.01 -18.98 -18.22
N PRO A 149 25.26 -19.36 -18.60
CA PRO A 149 25.66 -20.76 -18.75
C PRO A 149 25.56 -21.61 -17.47
N ASP A 150 25.48 -20.97 -16.30
CA ASP A 150 25.23 -21.66 -15.03
C ASP A 150 23.80 -22.21 -14.93
N GLY A 151 22.91 -21.82 -15.85
CA GLY A 151 21.52 -22.26 -15.89
C GLY A 151 20.63 -21.61 -14.82
N HIS A 152 21.14 -20.64 -14.07
CA HIS A 152 20.45 -20.02 -12.94
C HIS A 152 20.44 -18.50 -13.02
N SER A 153 21.56 -17.87 -13.35
CA SER A 153 21.72 -16.43 -13.34
C SER A 153 21.14 -15.78 -14.60
N CYS A 154 20.62 -14.56 -14.46
CA CYS A 154 20.16 -13.76 -15.57
C CYS A 154 20.98 -12.48 -15.64
N GLU A 155 21.56 -12.18 -16.80
CA GLU A 155 22.20 -10.89 -17.08
C GLU A 155 21.32 -10.07 -18.03
N ASP A 156 21.38 -8.74 -17.89
CA ASP A 156 20.67 -7.82 -18.75
C ASP A 156 21.02 -8.08 -20.22
N ASP A 157 20.03 -8.05 -21.10
CA ASP A 157 20.26 -7.93 -22.54
C ASP A 157 20.26 -6.46 -22.92
N GLU A 158 21.39 -5.78 -22.72
CA GLU A 158 21.48 -4.37 -23.03
C GLU A 158 21.30 -4.11 -24.52
N CYS A 159 21.61 -5.08 -25.39
CA CYS A 159 21.37 -4.99 -26.82
C CYS A 159 19.87 -5.08 -27.19
N ALA A 160 19.05 -5.78 -26.39
CA ALA A 160 17.62 -5.86 -26.63
C ALA A 160 16.89 -4.51 -26.43
N THR A 161 17.49 -3.59 -25.67
CA THR A 161 16.91 -2.26 -25.41
C THR A 161 17.72 -1.19 -26.14
N ASN A 162 17.12 -0.54 -27.14
CA ASN A 162 17.76 0.55 -27.92
C ASN A 162 19.15 0.17 -28.48
N ASN A 163 19.38 -1.10 -28.83
CA ASN A 163 20.66 -1.60 -29.33
C ASN A 163 21.85 -1.30 -28.39
N GLY A 164 21.63 -1.25 -27.07
CA GLY A 164 22.64 -0.83 -26.10
C GLY A 164 23.12 0.61 -26.30
N GLY A 165 22.40 1.44 -27.06
CA GLY A 165 22.89 2.75 -27.50
C GLY A 165 24.02 2.68 -28.54
N CYS A 166 24.34 1.50 -29.09
CA CYS A 166 25.31 1.35 -30.16
C CYS A 166 24.80 1.97 -31.46
N ALA A 167 25.65 2.74 -32.15
CA ALA A 167 25.30 3.36 -33.42
C ALA A 167 25.06 2.33 -34.55
N GLN A 168 25.70 1.17 -34.47
CA GLN A 168 25.60 0.13 -35.50
C GLN A 168 25.26 -1.23 -34.89
N ASN A 169 26.25 -2.02 -34.47
CA ASN A 169 25.99 -3.37 -33.96
C ASN A 169 26.28 -3.43 -32.46
N CYS A 170 25.46 -4.21 -31.74
CA CYS A 170 25.62 -4.51 -30.33
C CYS A 170 25.77 -6.02 -30.16
N THR A 171 26.67 -6.43 -29.27
CA THR A 171 26.81 -7.82 -28.83
C THR A 171 26.83 -7.87 -27.32
N ASN A 172 25.95 -8.68 -26.75
CA ASN A 172 25.98 -8.98 -25.34
C ASN A 172 27.18 -9.88 -25.02
N VAL A 173 27.88 -9.61 -23.94
CA VAL A 173 29.05 -10.37 -23.48
C VAL A 173 28.96 -10.56 -21.96
N PRO A 174 29.50 -11.63 -21.37
CA PRO A 174 29.42 -11.82 -19.92
C PRO A 174 29.92 -10.58 -19.14
N GLY A 175 29.07 -10.03 -18.28
CA GLY A 175 29.33 -8.80 -17.54
C GLY A 175 28.97 -7.48 -18.27
N GLY A 176 28.28 -7.54 -19.42
CA GLY A 176 27.67 -6.37 -20.07
C GLY A 176 27.46 -6.52 -21.58
N TYR A 177 27.82 -5.50 -22.34
CA TYR A 177 27.71 -5.53 -23.80
C TYR A 177 28.82 -4.71 -24.45
N SER A 178 28.99 -4.88 -25.76
CA SER A 178 29.99 -4.16 -26.54
C SER A 178 29.43 -3.78 -27.91
N CYS A 179 29.70 -2.54 -28.32
CA CYS A 179 29.37 -2.03 -29.64
C CYS A 179 30.49 -2.31 -30.64
N PHE A 180 30.14 -2.56 -31.90
CA PHE A 180 31.10 -2.69 -32.98
C PHE A 180 30.57 -2.11 -34.28
N CYS A 181 31.51 -1.61 -35.08
CA CYS A 181 31.20 -0.98 -36.36
C CYS A 181 31.29 -1.97 -37.52
N ARG A 182 30.47 -1.74 -38.53
CA ARG A 182 30.51 -2.42 -39.83
C ARG A 182 31.81 -2.06 -40.55
N HIS A 183 32.16 -2.86 -41.56
CA HIS A 183 33.36 -2.64 -42.36
C HIS A 183 33.40 -1.21 -42.93
N GLY A 184 34.56 -0.54 -42.83
CA GLY A 184 34.76 0.86 -43.26
C GLY A 184 34.43 1.91 -42.20
N PHE A 185 34.20 1.52 -40.95
CA PHE A 185 33.92 2.42 -39.83
C PHE A 185 34.77 2.03 -38.61
N VAL A 186 35.11 3.02 -37.77
CA VAL A 186 35.88 2.85 -36.54
C VAL A 186 35.00 3.28 -35.36
N LEU A 187 35.09 2.52 -34.26
CA LEU A 187 34.35 2.80 -33.03
C LEU A 187 34.93 4.04 -32.34
N ASN A 188 34.06 4.96 -31.97
CA ASN A 188 34.40 6.18 -31.26
C ASN A 188 34.90 5.87 -29.84
N ALA A 189 35.59 6.84 -29.24
CA ALA A 189 36.12 6.72 -27.88
C ALA A 189 35.03 6.63 -26.79
N ASP A 190 33.79 7.02 -27.10
CA ASP A 190 32.63 6.82 -26.23
C ASP A 190 32.20 5.35 -26.14
N GLY A 191 32.72 4.48 -27.01
CA GLY A 191 32.38 3.06 -27.09
C GLY A 191 31.05 2.77 -27.77
N HIS A 192 30.37 3.78 -28.35
CA HIS A 192 29.02 3.66 -28.92
C HIS A 192 28.89 4.17 -30.35
N GLY A 193 29.56 5.26 -30.70
CA GLY A 193 29.50 5.88 -32.03
C GLY A 193 30.38 5.17 -33.06
N CYS A 194 30.03 5.28 -34.34
CA CYS A 194 30.86 4.77 -35.45
C CYS A 194 31.13 5.89 -36.44
N GLU A 195 32.41 6.17 -36.71
CA GLU A 195 32.85 7.16 -37.69
C GLU A 195 33.45 6.48 -38.92
N GLY A 196 33.05 6.92 -40.10
CA GLY A 196 33.51 6.33 -41.36
C GLY A 196 34.98 6.63 -41.61
N THR A 197 35.75 5.62 -41.98
CA THR A 197 37.09 5.86 -42.51
C THR A 197 36.94 6.28 -43.96
N LEU A 198 37.35 7.52 -44.28
CA LEU A 198 37.53 7.96 -45.66
C LEU A 198 38.62 7.07 -46.27
N ILE A 199 38.22 6.01 -46.97
CA ILE A 199 39.10 5.36 -47.93
C ILE A 199 39.19 6.35 -49.10
N VAL A 200 40.21 7.21 -49.04
CA VAL A 200 40.70 7.94 -50.20
C VAL A 200 41.43 6.92 -51.07
N ASP A 201 40.77 6.47 -52.14
CA ASP A 201 41.44 5.85 -53.28
C ASP A 201 42.38 6.86 -53.98
#